data_AF-G2FMF6-F1
#
_entry.id   AF-G2FMF6-F1
#
_cell.length_a   1.000
_cell.length_b   1.000
_cell.length_c   1.000
_cell.angle_alpha   90.00
_cell.angle_beta   90.00
_cell.angle_gamma   90.00
#
_symmetry.space_group_name_H-M   'P 1'
#
loop_
_entity.id
_entity.type
_entity.pdbx_description
1 polymer ?
#
loop_
_entity_poly.entity_id
_entity_poly.type
_entity_poly.pdbx_seq_one_letter_code
_entity_poly.pdbx_strand_id
1 'polypeptide(L)' 'MFQLDGLLNQIEELRLSTLEVQQNKSYTDPEVVAACHELHAALDRYEGIMMRIEDEVKKTRLLKQPCDVE' A
#
# COMPACT_ATOMS: atom_id res chain seq x y z
N MET A 1 7.22 -4.35 11.22
CA MET A 1 7.88 -3.38 10.32
C MET A 1 8.44 -4.05 9.05
N PHE A 2 9.16 -5.17 9.15
CA PHE A 2 9.72 -5.91 7.99
C PHE A 2 8.72 -6.26 6.87
N GLN A 3 7.46 -6.58 7.19
CA GLN A 3 6.45 -6.85 6.17
C GLN A 3 6.06 -5.61 5.36
N LEU A 4 6.11 -4.42 5.96
CA LEU A 4 5.81 -3.16 5.27
C LEU A 4 6.97 -2.76 4.35
N ASP A 5 8.20 -2.93 4.84
CA ASP A 5 9.42 -2.65 4.08
C ASP A 5 9.51 -3.53 2.82
N GLY A 6 9.25 -4.83 2.97
CA GLY A 6 9.20 -5.75 1.83
C GLY A 6 8.06 -5.47 0.85
N LEU A 7 6.94 -4.90 1.32
CA LEU A 7 5.85 -4.47 0.45
C LEU A 7 6.20 -3.18 -0.31
N LEU A 8 6.90 -2.24 0.34
CA LEU A 8 7.38 -1.01 -0.30
C LEU A 8 8.38 -1.32 -1.42
N ASN A 9 9.31 -2.25 -1.19
CA ASN A 9 10.23 -2.72 -2.24
C ASN A 9 9.48 -3.34 -3.42
N GLN A 10 8.47 -4.19 -3.17
CA GLN A 10 7.64 -4.77 -4.23
C GLN A 10 6.89 -3.68 -5.02
N ILE A 11 6.37 -2.65 -4.35
CA ILE A 11 5.71 -1.53 -5.03
C ILE A 11 6.71 -0.76 -5.91
N GLU A 12 7.94 -0.55 -5.44
CA GLU A 12 8.97 0.12 -6.23
C GLU A 12 9.35 -0.68 -7.49
N GLU A 13 9.55 -1.99 -7.34
CA GLU A 13 9.83 -2.90 -8.47
C GLU A 13 8.68 -2.91 -9.49
N LEU A 14 7.42 -3.02 -9.02
CA LEU A 14 6.24 -3.01 -9.88
C LEU A 14 6.04 -1.67 -10.60
N ARG A 15 6.39 -0.54 -9.97
CA ARG A 15 6.35 0.78 -10.62
C ARG A 15 7.37 0.86 -11.76
N LEU A 16 8.60 0.41 -11.52
CA LEU A 16 9.64 0.38 -12.56
C LEU A 16 9.21 -0.52 -13.72
N SER A 17 8.76 -1.75 -13.42
CA SER A 17 8.27 -2.69 -14.43
C SER A 17 7.11 -2.12 -15.25
N THR A 18 6.15 -1.46 -14.60
CA THR A 18 5.01 -0.85 -15.30
C THR A 18 5.46 0.26 -16.26
N LEU A 19 6.42 1.10 -15.84
CA LEU A 19 6.98 2.16 -16.68
C LEU A 19 7.75 1.59 -17.88
N GLU A 20 8.51 0.52 -17.69
CA GLU A 20 9.23 -0.15 -18.77
C GLU A 20 8.29 -0.75 -19.81
N VAL A 21 7.22 -1.42 -19.37
CA VAL A 21 6.20 -2.00 -20.26
C VAL A 21 5.44 -0.90 -21.01
N GLN A 22 5.15 0.24 -20.36
CA GLN A 22 4.46 1.38 -20.97
C GLN A 22 5.29 2.14 -22.02
N GLN A 23 6.62 2.14 -21.93
CA GLN A 23 7.48 2.93 -22.84
C GLN A 23 7.31 2.58 -24.32
N ASN A 24 6.92 1.34 -24.64
CA ASN A 24 6.87 0.83 -26.01
C ASN A 24 5.48 0.30 -26.40
N LYS A 25 4.47 0.46 -25.54
CA LYS A 25 3.14 -0.16 -25.72
C LYS A 25 2.02 0.84 -25.49
N SER A 26 0.88 0.58 -26.11
CA SER A 26 -0.34 1.35 -25.86
C SER A 26 -0.79 1.14 -24.41
N TYR A 27 -1.43 2.14 -23.79
CA TYR A 27 -2.06 1.99 -22.46
C TYR A 27 -3.14 0.91 -22.43
N THR A 28 -3.72 0.58 -23.57
CA THR A 28 -4.72 -0.50 -23.72
C THR A 28 -4.09 -1.85 -24.02
N ASP A 29 -2.76 -1.93 -24.12
CA ASP A 29 -2.06 -3.19 -24.33
C ASP A 29 -2.29 -4.12 -23.12
N PRO A 30 -2.65 -5.39 -23.35
CA PRO A 30 -2.98 -6.31 -22.26
C PRO A 30 -1.83 -6.48 -21.26
N GLU A 31 -0.56 -6.34 -21.69
CA GLU A 31 0.59 -6.44 -20.81
C GLU A 31 0.75 -5.18 -19.94
N VAL A 32 0.48 -4.00 -20.50
CA VAL A 32 0.43 -2.75 -19.73
C VAL A 32 -0.70 -2.81 -18.70
N VAL A 33 -1.87 -3.30 -19.11
CA VAL A 33 -3.02 -3.45 -18.21
C VAL A 33 -2.71 -4.44 -17.08
N ALA A 34 -2.08 -5.57 -17.39
CA ALA A 34 -1.67 -6.55 -16.39
C ALA A 34 -0.67 -5.95 -15.38
N ALA A 35 0.38 -5.28 -15.85
CA ALA A 35 1.38 -4.63 -14.99
C ALA A 35 0.75 -3.56 -14.08
N CYS A 36 -0.16 -2.74 -14.63
CA CYS A 36 -0.92 -1.76 -13.87
C CYS A 36 -1.80 -2.42 -12.79
N HIS A 37 -2.47 -3.53 -13.12
CA HIS A 37 -3.29 -4.28 -12.16
C HIS A 37 -2.46 -4.85 -11.01
N GLU A 38 -1.28 -5.39 -11.30
CA GLU A 38 -0.37 -5.92 -10.28
C GLU A 38 0.13 -4.82 -9.34
N LEU A 39 0.53 -3.68 -9.90
CA LEU A 39 0.90 -2.50 -9.12
C LEU A 39 -0.26 -2.01 -8.24
N HIS A 40 -1.48 -1.95 -8.79
CA HIS A 40 -2.66 -1.52 -8.04
C HIS A 40 -2.96 -2.46 -6.86
N ALA A 41 -2.89 -3.77 -7.08
CA ALA A 41 -3.09 -4.76 -6.02
C ALA A 41 -2.06 -4.65 -4.89
N ALA A 42 -0.81 -4.28 -5.20
CA ALA A 42 0.22 -4.03 -4.19
C ALA A 42 -0.08 -2.76 -3.37
N LEU A 43 -0.56 -1.69 -4.02
CA LEU A 43 -0.97 -0.45 -3.37
C LEU A 43 -2.18 -0.65 -2.46
N ASP A 44 -3.21 -1.39 -2.90
CA ASP A 44 -4.38 -1.72 -2.08
C ASP A 44 -3.99 -2.44 -0.78
N ARG A 45 -3.02 -3.36 -0.85
CA ARG A 45 -2.51 -4.05 0.33
C ARG A 45 -1.81 -3.08 1.28
N TYR A 46 -1.06 -2.12 0.74
CA TYR A 46 -0.38 -1.10 1.53
C TYR A 46 -1.39 -0.22 2.26
N GLU A 47 -2.41 0.27 1.56
CA GLU A 47 -3.51 1.05 2.17
C GLU A 47 -4.23 0.26 3.25
N GLY A 48 -4.52 -1.03 3.01
CA GLY A 48 -5.14 -1.91 4.00
C GLY A 48 -4.31 -2.08 5.28
N ILE A 49 -2.98 -2.16 5.17
CA ILE A 49 -2.08 -2.20 6.33
C ILE A 49 -2.07 -0.86 7.06
N MET A 50 -1.97 0.25 6.33
CA MET A 50 -1.97 1.60 6.91
C MET A 50 -3.26 1.89 7.67
N MET A 51 -4.41 1.53 7.11
CA MET A 51 -5.71 1.70 7.75
C MET A 51 -5.82 0.93 9.08
N ARG A 52 -5.26 -0.29 9.14
CA ARG A 52 -5.19 -1.07 10.39
C ARG A 52 -4.28 -0.44 11.42
N ILE A 53 -3.13 0.09 11.00
CA ILE A 53 -2.21 0.82 11.89
C ILE A 53 -2.91 2.05 12.46
N GLU A 54 -3.61 2.82 11.63
CA GLU A 54 -4.38 3.98 12.07
C GLU A 54 -5.48 3.61 13.07
N ASP A 55 -6.19 2.50 12.83
CA ASP A 55 -7.24 2.02 13.74
C ASP A 55 -6.67 1.60 15.11
N GLU A 56 -5.57 0.85 15.11
CA GLU A 56 -4.86 0.47 16.34
C GLU A 56 -4.30 1.70 17.09
N VAL A 57 -3.80 2.70 16.38
CA VAL A 57 -3.36 3.98 16.98
C VAL A 57 -4.53 4.75 17.58
N LYS A 58 -5.69 4.78 16.91
CA LYS A 58 -6.90 5.41 17.47
C LYS A 58 -7.38 4.69 18.71
N LYS A 59 -7.42 3.35 18.69
CA LYS A 59 -7.82 2.51 19.82
C LYS A 59 -6.90 2.69 21.04
N THR A 60 -5.58 2.73 20.83
CA THR A 60 -4.62 2.99 21.91
C THR A 60 -4.71 4.41 22.48
N ARG A 61 -5.11 5.39 21.65
CA ARG A 61 -5.38 6.77 22.11
C ARG A 61 -6.67 6.90 22.91
N LEU A 62 -7.71 6.13 22.56
CA LEU A 62 -8.97 6.07 23.30
C LEU A 62 -8.83 5.34 24.64
N LEU A 63 -7.94 4.34 24.74
CA LEU A 63 -7.61 3.66 26.00
C LEU A 63 -6.73 4.50 26.96
N LYS A 64 -6.36 5.73 26.57
CA LYS A 64 -5.52 6.66 27.34
C LYS A 64 -6.31 7.84 27.95
N GLN A 65 -7.64 7.74 28.07
CA GLN A 65 -8.38 8.61 29.00
C GLN A 65 -8.31 7.99 30.40
N PRO A 66 -7.48 8.51 31.33
CA PRO A 66 -7.73 8.24 32.74
C PRO A 66 -9.00 8.97 33.13
N CYS A 67 -10.02 8.21 33.52
CA CYS A 67 -11.01 8.68 34.48
C CYS A 67 -10.29 8.95 35.80
N ASP A 68 -9.78 10.16 36.00
CA ASP A 68 -9.38 10.64 37.33
C ASP A 68 -9.54 12.17 37.38
N VAL A 69 -10.75 12.61 37.71
CA VAL A 69 -11.00 13.89 38.38
C VAL A 69 -11.98 13.55 39.52
N GLU A 70 -11.42 13.22 40.68
CA GLU A 70 -12.09 13.40 41.98
C GLU A 70 -11.54 14.67 42.65
#